data_AF-A0A949HNF6-F1
#
_entry.id   AF-A0A949HNF6-F1
#
_cell.length_a   1.000
_cell.length_b   1.000
_cell.length_c   1.000
_cell.angle_alpha   90.00
_cell.angle_beta   90.00
_cell.angle_gamma   90.00
#
_symmetry.space_group_name_H-M   'P 1'
#
loop_
_entity.id
_entity.type
_entity.pdbx_description
1 polymer ?
#
loop_
_entity_poly.entity_id
_entity_poly.type
_entity_poly.pdbx_seq_one_letter_code
_entity_poly.pdbx_strand_id
1 'polypeptide(L)'
;MTNVDRAYNQVRHELAQVGLLADGLYLDVVELIISGDKSVGERGYVFEQVGHYAKWGYRPGVIYLPRDLPHQPRKPGLTLCDTIRHEYAHAWYFHDPSFFRGQWFSSAFGTAYTNCNPTPYTQWRKILKKDPEYQAGKKRCRSAKGQLNFFYGYLLDEFITDYATTNSSEDFAETFMFFLKYRRSLHRFKNRPRVYLKIKSV
;
A
#
# COMPACT_ATOMS: atom_id res chain seq x y z
N MET A 1 -22.98 -1.40 7.94
CA MET A 1 -22.77 -0.02 8.44
C MET A 1 -22.70 0.86 7.21
N THR A 2 -23.68 1.73 6.96
CA THR A 2 -23.88 2.42 5.67
C THR A 2 -22.63 3.10 5.09
N ASN A 3 -21.71 3.59 5.94
CA ASN A 3 -20.45 4.18 5.50
C ASN A 3 -19.44 3.16 4.95
N VAL A 4 -19.38 1.95 5.50
CA VAL A 4 -18.50 0.85 5.06
C VAL A 4 -18.98 0.32 3.73
N ASP A 5 -20.26 0.00 3.61
CA ASP A 5 -20.84 -0.56 2.39
C ASP A 5 -20.66 0.41 1.21
N ARG A 6 -20.86 1.71 1.47
CA ARG A 6 -20.59 2.77 0.48
C ARG A 6 -19.11 2.84 0.09
N ALA A 7 -18.19 2.81 1.07
CA ALA A 7 -16.75 2.88 0.78
C ALA A 7 -16.26 1.65 0.01
N TYR A 8 -16.75 0.47 0.38
CA TYR A 8 -16.45 -0.79 -0.27
C TYR A 8 -16.93 -0.82 -1.72
N ASN A 9 -18.20 -0.45 -1.96
CA ASN A 9 -18.77 -0.38 -3.30
C ASN A 9 -18.09 0.70 -4.16
N GLN A 10 -17.67 1.81 -3.55
CA GLN A 10 -16.85 2.81 -4.24
C GLN A 10 -15.53 2.19 -4.72
N VAL A 11 -14.78 1.49 -3.88
CA VAL A 11 -13.50 0.88 -4.28
C VAL A 11 -13.71 -0.20 -5.35
N ARG A 12 -14.75 -1.04 -5.23
CA ARG A 12 -15.12 -2.02 -6.26
C ARG A 12 -15.41 -1.37 -7.60
N HIS A 13 -16.14 -0.26 -7.62
CA HIS A 13 -16.38 0.50 -8.85
C HIS A 13 -15.07 1.05 -9.45
N GLU A 14 -14.12 1.47 -8.60
CA GLU A 14 -12.79 1.92 -9.06
C GLU A 14 -11.94 0.80 -9.65
N LEU A 15 -11.99 -0.40 -9.05
CA LEU A 15 -11.35 -1.60 -9.56
C LEU A 15 -11.94 -2.02 -10.93
N ALA A 16 -13.26 -1.97 -11.07
CA ALA A 16 -13.94 -2.26 -12.33
C ALA A 16 -13.52 -1.28 -13.44
N GLN A 17 -13.36 0.01 -13.11
CA GLN A 17 -12.90 1.03 -14.07
C GLN A 17 -11.48 0.79 -14.62
N VAL A 18 -10.65 0.03 -13.90
CA VAL A 18 -9.28 -0.32 -14.34
C VAL A 18 -9.18 -1.77 -14.81
N GLY A 19 -10.30 -2.49 -14.96
CA GLY A 19 -10.34 -3.86 -15.46
C GLY A 19 -9.88 -4.92 -14.46
N LEU A 20 -9.71 -4.56 -13.18
CA LEU A 20 -9.31 -5.50 -12.11
C LEU A 20 -10.51 -6.15 -11.41
N LEU A 21 -11.73 -5.77 -11.77
CA LEU A 21 -12.95 -6.39 -11.28
C LEU A 21 -13.88 -6.61 -12.47
N ALA A 22 -14.30 -7.86 -12.64
CA ALA A 22 -15.37 -8.26 -13.54
C ALA A 22 -16.35 -9.13 -12.74
N ASP A 23 -17.64 -9.10 -13.06
CA ASP A 23 -18.67 -9.81 -12.29
C ASP A 23 -18.30 -11.30 -12.08
N GLY A 24 -18.14 -11.70 -10.82
CA GLY A 24 -17.75 -13.04 -10.39
C GLY A 24 -16.30 -13.45 -10.67
N LEU A 25 -15.45 -12.54 -11.17
CA LEU A 25 -14.12 -12.85 -11.67
C LEU A 25 -13.03 -11.94 -11.11
N TYR A 26 -11.82 -12.49 -11.05
CA TYR A 26 -10.59 -11.82 -10.61
C TYR A 26 -10.67 -11.30 -9.17
N LEU A 27 -10.73 -9.98 -8.93
CA LEU A 27 -10.82 -9.44 -7.56
C LEU A 27 -12.26 -9.36 -7.03
N ASP A 28 -13.26 -9.74 -7.82
CA ASP A 28 -14.64 -9.74 -7.35
C ASP A 28 -14.91 -10.74 -6.22
N VAL A 29 -14.07 -11.78 -6.14
CA VAL A 29 -14.09 -12.82 -5.11
C VAL A 29 -13.61 -12.33 -3.74
N VAL A 30 -12.97 -11.16 -3.67
CA VAL A 30 -12.49 -10.60 -2.40
C VAL A 30 -13.69 -10.14 -1.59
N GLU A 31 -13.87 -10.72 -0.41
CA GLU A 31 -14.92 -10.32 0.52
C GLU A 31 -14.41 -9.27 1.51
N LEU A 32 -15.33 -8.45 2.06
CA LEU A 32 -15.05 -7.55 3.17
C LEU A 32 -15.95 -7.87 4.35
N ILE A 33 -15.34 -8.13 5.52
CA ILE A 33 -16.04 -8.49 6.76
C ILE A 33 -15.65 -7.52 7.87
N ILE A 34 -16.64 -7.07 8.64
CA ILE A 34 -16.37 -6.40 9.92
C ILE A 34 -16.09 -7.46 10.97
N SER A 35 -14.85 -7.49 11.45
CA SER A 35 -14.39 -8.38 12.51
C SER A 35 -14.93 -7.97 13.88
N GLY A 36 -15.01 -8.92 14.80
CA GLY A 36 -15.35 -8.66 16.21
C GLY A 36 -14.20 -8.03 17.01
N ASP A 37 -13.01 -7.96 16.42
CA ASP A 37 -11.78 -7.48 17.05
C ASP A 37 -11.73 -5.95 17.12
N LYS A 38 -11.05 -5.45 18.16
CA LYS A 38 -10.81 -4.02 18.35
C LYS A 38 -9.68 -3.53 17.46
N SER A 39 -9.77 -2.27 17.06
CA SER A 39 -8.80 -1.59 16.23
C SER A 39 -7.47 -1.40 16.98
N VAL A 40 -6.37 -1.57 16.26
CA VAL A 40 -5.06 -1.05 16.64
C VAL A 40 -4.71 0.09 15.66
N GLY A 41 -5.59 1.10 15.58
CA GLY A 41 -5.54 2.21 14.62
C GLY A 41 -6.45 2.03 13.38
N GLU A 42 -6.27 2.87 12.36
CA GLU A 42 -7.00 2.80 11.07
C GLU A 42 -6.44 1.71 10.15
N ARG A 43 -6.52 0.45 10.58
CA ARG A 43 -5.93 -0.67 9.85
C ARG A 43 -6.98 -1.72 9.54
N GLY A 44 -7.05 -2.12 8.28
CA GLY A 44 -7.63 -3.39 7.90
C GLY A 44 -6.58 -4.49 8.04
N TYR A 45 -6.96 -5.72 7.76
CA TYR A 45 -6.02 -6.82 7.68
C TYR A 45 -6.53 -7.93 6.76
N VAL A 46 -5.60 -8.53 6.03
CA VAL A 46 -5.81 -9.73 5.22
C VAL A 46 -4.81 -10.80 5.65
N PHE A 47 -5.29 -12.02 5.91
CA PHE A 47 -4.41 -13.11 6.34
C PHE A 47 -3.88 -13.92 5.16
N GLU A 48 -2.59 -14.23 5.21
CA GLU A 48 -1.95 -15.23 4.34
C GLU A 48 -2.32 -16.65 4.79
N GLN A 49 -2.18 -16.91 6.08
CA GLN A 49 -2.62 -18.13 6.75
C GLN A 49 -3.35 -17.74 8.02
N VAL A 50 -4.57 -18.24 8.16
CA VAL A 50 -5.43 -17.92 9.30
C VAL A 50 -5.09 -18.75 10.54
N GLY A 51 -4.39 -19.89 10.41
CA GLY A 51 -3.95 -20.70 11.55
C GLY A 51 -5.07 -20.97 12.56
N HIS A 52 -4.86 -20.59 13.82
CA HIS A 52 -5.88 -20.74 14.87
C HIS A 52 -7.07 -19.78 14.72
N TYR A 53 -6.92 -18.65 14.00
CA TYR A 53 -8.02 -17.73 13.67
C TYR A 53 -9.06 -18.36 12.74
N ALA A 54 -8.72 -19.44 12.03
CA ALA A 54 -9.71 -20.22 11.26
C ALA A 54 -10.88 -20.68 12.15
N LYS A 55 -10.60 -21.04 13.41
CA LYS A 55 -11.62 -21.45 14.39
C LYS A 55 -12.58 -20.33 14.76
N TRP A 56 -12.21 -19.08 14.47
CA TRP A 56 -13.02 -17.88 14.73
C TRP A 56 -13.64 -17.31 13.44
N GLY A 57 -13.60 -18.08 12.33
CA GLY A 57 -14.24 -17.72 11.07
C GLY A 57 -13.40 -16.87 10.11
N TYR A 58 -12.12 -16.65 10.42
CA TYR A 58 -11.22 -15.93 9.52
C TYR A 58 -10.82 -16.79 8.31
N ARG A 59 -10.75 -16.18 7.13
CA ARG A 59 -10.38 -16.81 5.86
C ARG A 59 -9.24 -16.06 5.15
N PRO A 60 -8.31 -16.76 4.49
CA PRO A 60 -7.31 -16.11 3.65
C PRO A 60 -7.94 -15.32 2.50
N GLY A 61 -7.31 -14.21 2.10
CA GLY A 61 -7.76 -13.40 0.96
C GLY A 61 -9.07 -12.61 1.18
N VAL A 62 -9.57 -12.56 2.42
CA VAL A 62 -10.71 -11.73 2.85
C VAL A 62 -10.20 -10.49 3.57
N ILE A 63 -10.80 -9.34 3.28
CA ILE A 63 -10.52 -8.07 3.96
C ILE A 63 -11.29 -8.03 5.27
N TYR A 64 -10.59 -7.93 6.39
CA TYR A 64 -11.19 -7.70 7.70
C TYR A 64 -10.97 -6.27 8.14
N LEU A 65 -12.04 -5.62 8.58
CA LEU A 65 -11.96 -4.32 9.24
C LEU A 65 -12.35 -4.45 10.71
N PRO A 66 -11.72 -3.72 11.65
CA PRO A 66 -12.10 -3.72 13.05
C PRO A 66 -13.48 -3.11 13.28
N ARG A 67 -14.17 -3.51 14.35
CA ARG A 67 -15.54 -3.01 14.64
C ARG A 67 -15.60 -1.53 15.02
N ASP A 68 -14.50 -0.99 15.52
CA ASP A 68 -14.32 0.36 16.06
C ASP A 68 -13.40 1.20 15.15
N LEU A 69 -13.53 1.00 13.82
CA LEU A 69 -12.84 1.82 12.80
C LEU A 69 -12.85 3.31 13.20
N PRO A 70 -11.67 3.94 13.34
CA PRO A 70 -11.59 5.33 13.77
C PRO A 70 -12.42 6.23 12.84
N HIS A 71 -13.23 7.09 13.44
CA HIS A 71 -14.06 8.09 12.75
C HIS A 71 -13.28 9.39 12.47
N GLN A 72 -11.94 9.34 12.28
CA GLN A 72 -11.22 10.59 12.06
C GLN A 72 -11.54 11.16 10.66
N PRO A 73 -11.89 12.46 10.57
CA PRO A 73 -12.18 13.10 9.30
C PRO A 73 -10.93 13.20 8.40
N ARG A 74 -11.17 13.07 7.08
CA ARG A 74 -10.24 13.17 5.94
C ARG A 74 -8.82 13.66 6.26
N LYS A 75 -7.91 12.71 6.48
CA LYS A 75 -6.49 12.89 6.11
C LYS A 75 -6.24 12.17 4.78
N PRO A 76 -5.68 12.82 3.75
CA PRO A 76 -5.34 12.13 2.50
C PRO A 76 -4.40 10.94 2.76
N GLY A 77 -4.80 9.73 2.38
CA GLY A 77 -4.06 8.49 2.66
C GLY A 77 -4.56 7.75 3.92
N LEU A 78 -5.59 8.28 4.58
CA LEU A 78 -6.14 7.79 5.85
C LEU A 78 -7.67 7.93 5.83
N THR A 79 -8.29 7.45 4.75
CA THR A 79 -9.76 7.34 4.65
C THR A 79 -10.15 5.88 4.58
N LEU A 80 -11.39 5.55 4.91
CA LEU A 80 -11.88 4.18 4.80
C LEU A 80 -11.70 3.60 3.38
N CYS A 81 -11.91 4.40 2.33
CA CYS A 81 -11.60 3.97 0.96
C CYS A 81 -10.11 3.73 0.74
N ASP A 82 -9.24 4.55 1.33
CA ASP A 82 -7.78 4.37 1.23
C ASP A 82 -7.37 3.04 1.89
N THR A 83 -7.86 2.76 3.11
CA THR A 83 -7.66 1.46 3.78
C THR A 83 -8.17 0.31 2.93
N ILE A 84 -9.41 0.38 2.42
CA ILE A 84 -9.97 -0.71 1.61
C ILE A 84 -9.15 -0.94 0.32
N ARG A 85 -8.70 0.12 -0.37
CA ARG A 85 -7.84 -0.02 -1.55
C ARG A 85 -6.51 -0.70 -1.21
N HIS A 86 -5.90 -0.30 -0.09
CA HIS A 86 -4.67 -0.88 0.41
C HIS A 86 -4.85 -2.38 0.69
N GLU A 87 -5.89 -2.77 1.42
CA GLU A 87 -6.16 -4.18 1.73
C GLU A 87 -6.49 -5.01 0.47
N TYR A 88 -7.13 -4.42 -0.54
CA TYR A 88 -7.34 -5.09 -1.84
C TYR A 88 -6.02 -5.50 -2.51
N ALA A 89 -4.95 -4.72 -2.34
CA ALA A 89 -3.64 -5.07 -2.89
C ALA A 89 -3.07 -6.34 -2.24
N HIS A 90 -3.24 -6.48 -0.93
CA HIS A 90 -2.85 -7.71 -0.21
C HIS A 90 -3.76 -8.88 -0.60
N ALA A 91 -5.07 -8.67 -0.65
CA ALA A 91 -6.01 -9.68 -1.09
C ALA A 91 -5.69 -10.19 -2.50
N TRP A 92 -5.33 -9.29 -3.44
CA TRP A 92 -4.92 -9.66 -4.79
C TRP A 92 -3.73 -10.62 -4.78
N TYR A 93 -2.67 -10.31 -4.02
CA TYR A 93 -1.53 -11.21 -3.90
C TYR A 93 -1.93 -12.61 -3.42
N PHE A 94 -2.87 -12.71 -2.49
CA PHE A 94 -3.29 -14.02 -1.98
C PHE A 94 -4.16 -14.82 -2.96
N HIS A 95 -4.95 -14.15 -3.81
CA HIS A 95 -5.74 -14.82 -4.84
C HIS A 95 -4.92 -15.22 -6.06
N ASP A 96 -3.87 -14.46 -6.40
CA ASP A 96 -2.97 -14.78 -7.51
C ASP A 96 -1.50 -14.53 -7.18
N PRO A 97 -0.89 -15.32 -6.28
CA PRO A 97 0.52 -15.13 -5.93
C PRO A 97 1.45 -15.43 -7.11
N SER A 98 0.97 -16.15 -8.13
CA SER A 98 1.75 -16.49 -9.31
C SER A 98 2.05 -15.26 -10.17
N PHE A 99 1.06 -14.37 -10.31
CA PHE A 99 1.21 -13.09 -10.99
C PHE A 99 2.33 -12.24 -10.37
N PHE A 100 2.39 -12.17 -9.03
CA PHE A 100 3.39 -11.40 -8.28
C PHE A 100 4.79 -12.02 -8.25
N ARG A 101 4.93 -13.31 -8.62
CA ARG A 101 6.25 -13.93 -8.85
C ARG A 101 6.86 -13.54 -10.21
N GLY A 102 6.11 -12.83 -11.05
CA GLY A 102 6.61 -12.31 -12.32
C GLY A 102 7.74 -11.28 -12.13
N GLN A 103 8.61 -11.18 -13.13
CA GLN A 103 9.76 -10.23 -13.12
C GLN A 103 9.32 -8.76 -13.02
N TRP A 104 8.09 -8.44 -13.42
CA TRP A 104 7.56 -7.07 -13.34
C TRP A 104 7.61 -6.54 -11.91
N PHE A 105 7.29 -7.37 -10.91
CA PHE A 105 7.20 -6.94 -9.53
C PHE A 105 8.57 -6.57 -8.97
N SER A 106 9.54 -7.48 -9.10
CA SER A 106 10.91 -7.22 -8.62
C SER A 106 11.59 -6.10 -9.39
N SER A 107 11.26 -5.90 -10.67
CA SER A 107 11.76 -4.78 -11.46
C SER A 107 11.20 -3.43 -10.99
N ALA A 108 9.94 -3.39 -10.57
CA ALA A 108 9.30 -2.16 -10.09
C ALA A 108 9.62 -1.86 -8.61
N PHE A 109 9.61 -2.87 -7.75
CA PHE A 109 9.70 -2.74 -6.28
C PHE A 109 11.04 -3.19 -5.69
N GLY A 110 11.99 -3.63 -6.54
CA GLY A 110 13.36 -3.95 -6.16
C GLY A 110 13.57 -5.32 -5.48
N THR A 111 12.48 -6.03 -5.14
CA THR A 111 12.54 -7.37 -4.51
C THR A 111 11.25 -8.13 -4.81
N ALA A 112 11.24 -9.44 -4.52
CA ALA A 112 10.02 -10.24 -4.53
C ALA A 112 9.01 -9.76 -3.47
N TYR A 113 7.71 -9.93 -3.72
CA TYR A 113 6.65 -9.61 -2.78
C TYR A 113 6.88 -10.32 -1.44
N THR A 114 7.00 -9.55 -0.37
CA THR A 114 7.16 -10.06 0.99
C THR A 114 6.61 -9.08 2.03
N ASN A 115 5.96 -9.65 3.05
CA ASN A 115 5.43 -8.99 4.25
C ASN A 115 6.42 -9.04 5.45
N CYS A 116 7.50 -9.82 5.35
CA CYS A 116 8.36 -10.13 6.50
C CYS A 116 9.64 -9.29 6.60
N ASN A 117 10.03 -8.55 5.56
CA ASN A 117 11.37 -7.94 5.52
C ASN A 117 11.40 -6.51 4.91
N PRO A 118 11.97 -5.51 5.62
CA PRO A 118 12.23 -4.17 5.10
C PRO A 118 13.41 -4.10 4.10
N THR A 119 13.71 -5.18 3.36
CA THR A 119 14.86 -5.24 2.42
C THR A 119 14.93 -4.03 1.50
N PRO A 120 13.84 -3.59 0.83
CA PRO A 120 13.91 -2.45 -0.10
C PRO A 120 14.41 -1.18 0.59
N TYR A 121 13.79 -0.84 1.73
CA TYR A 121 14.17 0.34 2.48
C TYR A 121 15.58 0.24 3.06
N THR A 122 15.96 -0.90 3.61
CA THR A 122 17.30 -1.07 4.20
C THR A 122 18.40 -0.97 3.13
N GLN A 123 18.17 -1.53 1.94
CA GLN A 123 19.09 -1.41 0.80
C GLN A 123 19.15 0.02 0.27
N TRP A 124 17.99 0.64 0.00
CA TRP A 124 17.90 2.03 -0.42
C TRP A 124 18.62 2.96 0.56
N ARG A 125 18.37 2.81 1.87
CA ARG A 125 18.99 3.62 2.91
C ARG A 125 20.51 3.43 2.99
N LYS A 126 21.02 2.23 2.71
CA LYS A 126 22.47 1.96 2.61
C LYS A 126 23.08 2.69 1.41
N ILE A 127 22.40 2.70 0.27
CA ILE A 127 22.84 3.40 -0.94
C ILE A 127 22.80 4.92 -0.72
N LEU A 128 21.68 5.45 -0.23
CA LEU A 128 21.51 6.88 0.05
C LEU A 128 22.59 7.43 0.99
N LYS A 129 22.99 6.65 2.01
CA LYS A 129 24.07 7.05 2.92
C LYS A 129 25.43 7.21 2.20
N LYS A 130 25.65 6.56 1.06
CA LYS A 130 26.87 6.66 0.27
C LYS A 130 26.78 7.73 -0.83
N ASP A 131 25.59 8.26 -1.09
CA ASP A 131 25.34 9.26 -2.13
C ASP A 131 26.02 10.61 -1.76
N PRO A 132 26.97 11.11 -2.57
CA PRO A 132 27.68 12.36 -2.29
C PRO A 132 26.77 13.59 -2.26
N GLU A 133 25.74 13.65 -3.11
CA GLU A 133 24.81 14.78 -3.19
C GLU A 133 23.92 14.83 -1.95
N TYR A 134 23.41 13.67 -1.52
CA TYR A 134 22.67 13.56 -0.28
C TYR A 134 23.52 13.98 0.92
N GLN A 135 24.77 13.52 1.01
CA GLN A 135 25.66 13.88 2.12
C GLN A 135 26.01 15.38 2.13
N ALA A 136 26.29 15.97 0.96
CA ALA A 136 26.53 17.39 0.85
C ALA A 136 25.29 18.22 1.25
N GLY A 137 24.11 17.82 0.77
CA GLY A 137 22.85 18.47 1.10
C GLY A 137 22.51 18.39 2.58
N LYS A 138 22.66 17.21 3.19
CA LYS A 138 22.44 17.00 4.62
C LYS A 138 23.35 17.89 5.48
N LYS A 139 24.63 18.06 5.10
CA LYS A 139 25.58 18.96 5.79
C LYS A 139 25.19 20.43 5.69
N ARG A 140 24.53 20.86 4.59
CA ARG A 140 24.02 22.24 4.45
C ARG A 140 22.85 22.53 5.38
N CYS A 141 22.08 21.52 5.77
CA CYS A 141 20.97 21.67 6.71
C CYS A 141 21.48 21.86 8.16
N ARG A 142 21.35 23.08 8.68
CA ARG A 142 21.87 23.48 10.01
C ARG A 142 21.01 23.03 11.20
N SER A 143 19.79 22.53 10.97
CA SER A 143 18.87 22.10 12.02
C SER A 143 18.44 20.64 11.83
N ALA A 144 18.12 19.96 12.94
CA ALA A 144 17.61 18.60 12.91
C ALA A 144 16.32 18.48 12.07
N LYS A 145 15.40 19.46 12.19
CA LYS A 145 14.19 19.54 11.36
C LYS A 145 14.51 19.70 9.88
N GLY A 146 15.50 20.53 9.52
CA GLY A 146 15.93 20.69 8.14
C GLY A 146 16.52 19.40 7.56
N GLN A 147 17.36 18.71 8.32
CA GLN A 147 17.92 17.41 7.92
C GLN A 147 16.83 16.34 7.74
N LEU A 148 15.82 16.33 8.62
CA LEU A 148 14.69 15.42 8.53
C LEU A 148 13.86 15.69 7.28
N ASN A 149 13.49 16.95 7.02
CA ASN A 149 12.76 17.32 5.81
C ASN A 149 13.55 16.99 4.53
N PHE A 150 14.87 17.20 4.54
CA PHE A 150 15.74 16.86 3.42
C PHE A 150 15.78 15.34 3.17
N PHE A 151 15.87 14.54 4.23
CA PHE A 151 15.74 13.08 4.14
C PHE A 151 14.38 12.65 3.58
N TYR A 152 13.28 13.24 4.07
CA TYR A 152 11.95 12.92 3.58
C TYR A 152 11.73 13.29 2.12
N GLY A 153 12.43 14.30 1.58
CA GLY A 153 12.44 14.60 0.14
C GLY A 153 12.91 13.38 -0.67
N TYR A 154 14.09 12.85 -0.34
CA TYR A 154 14.63 11.64 -0.99
C TYR A 154 13.77 10.41 -0.75
N LEU A 155 13.24 10.25 0.47
CA LEU A 155 12.38 9.12 0.81
C LEU A 155 11.12 9.12 -0.06
N LEU A 156 10.48 10.28 -0.20
CA LEU A 156 9.26 10.42 -1.00
C LEU A 156 9.57 10.40 -2.50
N ASP A 157 10.77 10.70 -2.97
CA ASP A 157 11.12 10.48 -4.37
C ASP A 157 11.19 8.98 -4.73
N GLU A 158 11.51 8.12 -3.77
CA GLU A 158 11.63 6.66 -3.94
C GLU A 158 10.33 5.90 -3.61
N PHE A 159 9.67 6.26 -2.52
CA PHE A 159 8.49 5.58 -1.97
C PHE A 159 7.28 6.51 -1.98
N ILE A 160 6.09 5.96 -2.26
CA ILE A 160 4.87 6.77 -2.37
C ILE A 160 4.51 7.45 -1.02
N THR A 161 4.77 6.76 0.11
CA THR A 161 4.57 7.19 1.50
C THR A 161 5.70 6.67 2.40
N ASP A 162 5.75 7.11 3.67
CA ASP A 162 6.66 6.54 4.68
C ASP A 162 6.28 5.08 5.03
N TYR A 163 4.99 4.77 5.01
CA TYR A 163 4.50 3.42 5.34
C TYR A 163 4.92 2.37 4.30
N ALA A 164 4.99 2.77 3.03
CA ALA A 164 5.53 1.96 1.93
C ALA A 164 6.97 1.48 2.17
N THR A 165 7.73 2.08 3.10
CA THR A 165 9.09 1.65 3.41
C THR A 165 9.17 0.39 4.29
N THR A 166 8.05 -0.06 4.85
CA THR A 166 8.02 -1.17 5.81
C THR A 166 8.50 -2.48 5.21
N ASN A 167 8.06 -2.81 4.00
CA ASN A 167 8.49 -3.98 3.21
C ASN A 167 7.96 -3.79 1.77
N SER A 168 8.25 -4.74 0.89
CA SER A 168 7.76 -4.66 -0.50
C SER A 168 6.25 -4.87 -0.66
N SER A 169 5.59 -5.59 0.25
CA SER A 169 4.13 -5.73 0.19
C SER A 169 3.43 -4.42 0.49
N GLU A 170 3.90 -3.68 1.50
CA GLU A 170 3.41 -2.33 1.83
C GLU A 170 3.74 -1.32 0.72
N ASP A 171 4.93 -1.40 0.10
CA ASP A 171 5.28 -0.52 -1.03
C ASP A 171 4.31 -0.71 -2.20
N PHE A 172 4.00 -1.97 -2.53
CA PHE A 172 2.98 -2.29 -3.52
C PHE A 172 1.59 -1.83 -3.08
N ALA A 173 1.16 -2.16 -1.86
CA ALA A 173 -0.18 -1.85 -1.38
C ALA A 173 -0.46 -0.34 -1.33
N GLU A 174 0.50 0.45 -0.85
CA GLU A 174 0.42 1.90 -0.89
C GLU A 174 0.44 2.42 -2.33
N THR A 175 1.31 1.90 -3.20
CA THR A 175 1.35 2.31 -4.61
C THR A 175 0.03 2.02 -5.32
N PHE A 176 -0.53 0.84 -5.11
CA PHE A 176 -1.82 0.40 -5.65
C PHE A 176 -2.98 1.27 -5.16
N MET A 177 -2.99 1.59 -3.86
CA MET A 177 -3.97 2.50 -3.28
C MET A 177 -3.94 3.87 -3.97
N PHE A 178 -2.75 4.46 -4.14
CA PHE A 178 -2.59 5.74 -4.83
C PHE A 178 -2.91 5.64 -6.33
N PHE A 179 -2.59 4.52 -6.98
CA PHE A 179 -2.99 4.24 -8.37
C PHE A 179 -4.51 4.30 -8.53
N LEU A 180 -5.29 3.56 -7.73
CA LEU A 180 -6.75 3.57 -7.82
C LEU A 180 -7.34 4.94 -7.47
N LYS A 181 -6.85 5.55 -6.38
CA LYS A 181 -7.31 6.86 -5.92
C LYS A 181 -7.12 7.94 -6.98
N TYR A 182 -6.00 7.91 -7.69
CA TYR A 182 -5.62 8.91 -8.69
C TYR A 182 -5.67 8.39 -10.12
N ARG A 183 -6.37 7.29 -10.40
CA ARG A 183 -6.44 6.62 -11.72
C ARG A 183 -6.71 7.56 -12.91
N ARG A 184 -7.45 8.65 -12.68
CA ARG A 184 -7.75 9.69 -13.70
C ARG A 184 -6.71 10.82 -13.79
N SER A 185 -5.66 10.78 -13.00
CA SER A 185 -4.67 11.87 -12.83
C SER A 185 -3.26 11.40 -12.46
N LEU A 186 -2.86 10.19 -12.88
CA LEU A 186 -1.57 9.58 -12.54
C LEU A 186 -0.36 10.44 -12.95
N HIS A 187 -0.51 11.32 -13.95
CA HIS A 187 0.52 12.25 -14.39
C HIS A 187 1.01 13.19 -13.26
N ARG A 188 0.25 13.35 -12.17
CA ARG A 188 0.65 14.13 -11.00
C ARG A 188 1.91 13.60 -10.30
N PHE A 189 2.25 12.33 -10.53
CA PHE A 189 3.46 11.70 -9.98
C PHE A 189 4.68 11.83 -10.88
N LYS A 190 4.57 12.42 -12.08
CA LYS A 190 5.68 12.50 -13.05
C LYS A 190 6.98 13.11 -12.50
N ASN A 191 6.86 14.05 -11.56
CA ASN A 191 8.02 14.70 -10.93
C ASN A 191 8.73 13.81 -9.88
N ARG A 192 8.21 12.62 -9.60
CA ARG A 192 8.81 11.58 -8.74
C ARG A 192 9.06 10.33 -9.59
N PRO A 193 10.16 10.27 -10.36
CA PRO A 193 10.32 9.29 -11.43
C PRO A 193 10.22 7.82 -10.98
N ARG A 194 10.76 7.49 -9.79
CA ARG A 194 10.72 6.12 -9.24
C ARG A 194 9.31 5.75 -8.81
N VAL A 195 8.61 6.63 -8.11
CA VAL A 195 7.20 6.45 -7.76
C VAL A 195 6.32 6.34 -9.01
N TYR A 196 6.56 7.17 -10.03
CA TYR A 196 5.80 7.12 -11.27
C TYR A 196 6.03 5.83 -12.05
N LEU A 197 7.26 5.29 -12.04
CA LEU A 197 7.57 3.97 -12.60
C LEU A 197 6.74 2.88 -11.91
N LYS A 198 6.73 2.85 -10.56
CA LYS A 198 5.94 1.89 -9.77
C LYS A 198 4.45 1.99 -10.12
N ILE A 199 3.89 3.20 -10.11
CA ILE A 199 2.48 3.44 -10.45
C ILE A 199 2.11 2.97 -11.85
N LYS A 200 3.01 3.10 -12.84
CA LYS A 200 2.76 2.61 -14.21
C LYS A 200 2.94 1.10 -14.37
N SER A 201 3.55 0.45 -13.40
CA SER A 201 3.78 -1.00 -13.41
C SER A 201 2.61 -1.77 -12.76
N VAL A 202 1.81 -1.08 -11.95
CA VAL A 202 0.50 -1.51 -11.45
C VAL A 202 -0.52 -1.44 -12.58
#